data_AF-A0A1D1XV61-F1
#
_entry.id   AF-A0A1D1XV61-F1
#
_cell.length_a   1.000
_cell.length_b   1.000
_cell.length_c   1.000
_cell.angle_alpha   90.00
_cell.angle_beta   90.00
_cell.angle_gamma   90.00
#
_symmetry.space_group_name_H-M   'P 1'
#
loop_
_entity.id
_entity.type
_entity.pdbx_description
1 polymer ?
#
loop_
_entity_poly.entity_id
_entity_poly.type
_entity_poly.pdbx_seq_one_letter_code
_entity_poly.pdbx_strand_id
1 'polypeptide(L)'
;MSKLSILAFLSFVCLIFVGLTQSTPLNPLEKRFSGAGAVAYCDFKDEVTGRFTWTNIPGNKCRITGQFNTGLTSPDVKDYTFFLEDDKETVVHDLTDDIAKQIHINVPGCSPYQCDFPFSLTSVKDVTGLCFVVKMKGKTLSKGIIEGV
;
A
#
# COMPACT_ATOMS: atom_id res chain seq x y z
N MET A 1 46.53 -21.99 -40.98
CA MET A 1 45.33 -22.42 -40.23
C MET A 1 44.43 -23.21 -41.16
N SER A 2 44.06 -24.44 -40.80
CA SER A 2 43.12 -25.22 -41.63
C SER A 2 41.72 -24.59 -41.53
N LYS A 3 40.89 -24.78 -42.56
CA LYS A 3 39.49 -24.31 -42.56
C LYS A 3 38.71 -24.85 -41.36
N LEU A 4 39.10 -26.03 -40.85
CA LEU A 4 38.53 -26.67 -39.67
C LEU A 4 38.86 -25.90 -38.37
N SER A 5 40.07 -25.38 -38.24
CA SER A 5 40.49 -24.59 -37.06
C SER A 5 39.78 -23.24 -36.97
N ILE A 6 39.42 -22.64 -38.10
CA ILE A 6 38.68 -21.36 -38.14
C ILE A 6 37.23 -21.55 -37.69
N LEU A 7 36.57 -22.63 -38.15
CA LEU A 7 35.20 -22.96 -37.73
C LEU A 7 35.11 -23.28 -36.24
N ALA A 8 36.08 -24.03 -35.70
CA ALA A 8 36.13 -24.35 -34.27
C ALA A 8 36.31 -23.09 -33.41
N PHE A 9 37.16 -22.15 -33.85
CA PHE A 9 37.36 -20.89 -33.15
C PHE A 9 36.11 -19.99 -33.19
N LEU A 10 35.44 -19.88 -34.34
CA LEU A 10 34.18 -19.11 -34.44
C LEU A 10 33.09 -19.69 -33.55
N SER A 11 32.95 -21.02 -33.52
CA SER A 11 31.99 -21.72 -32.64
C SER A 11 32.24 -21.40 -31.16
N PHE A 12 33.51 -21.42 -30.73
CA PHE A 12 33.88 -21.13 -29.35
C PHE A 12 33.58 -19.67 -28.97
N VAL A 13 33.87 -18.72 -29.86
CA VAL A 13 33.54 -17.30 -29.65
C VAL A 13 32.03 -17.08 -29.55
N CYS A 14 31.22 -17.72 -30.41
CA CYS A 14 29.76 -17.61 -30.35
C CYS A 14 29.18 -18.13 -29.02
N LEU A 15 29.71 -19.23 -28.48
CA LEU A 15 29.25 -19.78 -27.19
C LEU A 15 29.58 -18.85 -26.01
N ILE A 16 30.72 -18.14 -26.07
CA ILE A 16 31.08 -17.13 -25.07
C ILE A 16 30.13 -15.92 -25.13
N PHE A 17 29.75 -15.46 -26.32
CA PHE A 17 28.81 -14.35 -26.47
C PHE A 17 27.41 -14.68 -25.94
N VAL A 18 26.91 -15.90 -26.14
CA VAL A 18 25.62 -16.33 -25.58
C VAL A 18 25.67 -16.34 -24.05
N GLY A 19 26.76 -16.79 -23.44
CA GLY A 19 26.94 -16.79 -21.98
C GLY A 19 27.04 -15.39 -21.36
N LEU A 20 27.62 -14.42 -22.07
CA LEU A 20 27.76 -13.04 -21.57
C LEU A 20 26.45 -12.23 -21.68
N THR A 21 25.57 -12.55 -22.63
CA THR A 21 24.28 -11.85 -22.81
C THR A 21 23.19 -12.26 -21.81
N GLN A 22 23.37 -13.31 -21.00
CA GLN A 22 22.40 -13.74 -19.97
C GLN A 22 22.72 -13.20 -18.56
N SER A 23 23.34 -12.04 -18.45
CA SER A 23 23.55 -11.36 -17.17
C SER A 23 22.39 -10.43 -16.80
N THR A 24 21.14 -10.87 -16.97
CA THR A 24 20.06 -10.34 -16.12
C THR A 24 20.33 -10.82 -14.70
N PRO A 25 20.54 -9.93 -13.71
CA PRO A 25 20.68 -10.39 -12.34
C PRO A 25 19.37 -11.07 -11.94
N LEU A 26 19.40 -12.41 -11.88
CA LEU A 26 18.47 -13.27 -11.18
C LEU A 26 18.63 -13.00 -9.67
N ASN A 27 18.39 -11.76 -9.24
CA ASN A 27 17.83 -11.59 -7.91
C ASN A 27 16.44 -12.23 -8.01
N PRO A 28 16.18 -13.33 -7.27
CA PRO A 28 14.86 -13.94 -7.26
C PRO A 28 13.83 -12.85 -7.03
N LEU A 29 12.73 -12.85 -7.76
CA LEU A 29 11.65 -11.89 -7.55
C LEU A 29 11.28 -11.85 -6.05
N GLU A 30 11.30 -12.99 -5.37
CA GLU A 30 11.17 -13.12 -3.91
C GLU A 30 12.10 -12.22 -3.09
N LYS A 31 13.37 -12.02 -3.49
CA LYS A 31 14.29 -11.10 -2.80
C LYS A 31 14.03 -9.63 -3.11
N ARG A 32 13.41 -9.31 -4.25
CA ARG A 32 12.96 -7.95 -4.58
C ARG A 32 11.64 -7.59 -3.88
N PHE A 33 10.87 -8.61 -3.50
CA PHE A 33 9.54 -8.50 -2.89
C PHE A 33 9.50 -9.09 -1.47
N SER A 34 10.64 -9.29 -0.79
CA SER A 34 10.65 -9.86 0.56
C SER A 34 9.90 -8.91 1.51
N GLY A 35 8.64 -9.25 1.83
CA GLY A 35 7.71 -8.41 2.60
C GLY A 35 6.77 -7.52 1.77
N ALA A 36 6.92 -7.44 0.45
CA ALA A 36 5.96 -6.79 -0.45
C ALA A 36 4.79 -7.74 -0.76
N GLY A 37 3.58 -7.21 -0.80
CA GLY A 37 2.35 -8.00 -0.96
C GLY A 37 1.72 -8.47 0.36
N ALA A 38 2.29 -8.13 1.53
CA ALA A 38 1.52 -8.17 2.77
C ALA A 38 0.33 -7.20 2.64
N VAL A 39 -0.84 -7.64 3.10
CA VAL A 39 -2.09 -6.89 3.01
C VAL A 39 -2.75 -6.88 4.38
N ALA A 40 -3.33 -5.73 4.73
CA ALA A 40 -4.32 -5.65 5.79
C ALA A 40 -5.52 -4.84 5.31
N TYR A 41 -6.69 -5.04 5.91
CA TYR A 41 -7.89 -4.30 5.59
C TYR A 41 -8.63 -3.86 6.85
N CYS A 42 -9.40 -2.80 6.73
CA CYS A 42 -10.33 -2.32 7.74
C CYS A 42 -11.70 -2.18 7.09
N ASP A 43 -12.68 -2.88 7.63
CA ASP A 43 -14.09 -2.71 7.26
C ASP A 43 -14.78 -1.79 8.27
N PHE A 44 -15.45 -0.77 7.75
CA PHE A 44 -16.42 0.01 8.51
C PHE A 44 -17.81 -0.59 8.30
N LYS A 45 -18.50 -0.92 9.39
CA LYS A 45 -19.78 -1.65 9.38
C LYS A 45 -20.90 -0.97 10.17
N ASP A 46 -20.66 0.23 10.70
CA ASP A 46 -21.58 0.96 11.59
C ASP A 46 -22.20 2.19 10.89
N GLU A 47 -22.20 3.36 11.55
CA GLU A 47 -22.75 4.63 11.04
C GLU A 47 -22.11 5.03 9.69
N VAL A 48 -20.82 4.75 9.53
CA VAL A 48 -20.10 4.82 8.25
C VAL A 48 -19.85 3.39 7.77
N THR A 49 -20.02 3.16 6.47
CA THR A 49 -19.65 1.88 5.83
C THR A 49 -18.56 2.09 4.80
N GLY A 50 -17.74 1.08 4.57
CA GLY A 50 -16.63 1.17 3.61
C GLY A 50 -15.51 0.17 3.89
N ARG A 51 -14.49 0.19 3.04
CA ARG A 51 -13.28 -0.61 3.22
C ARG A 51 -12.05 0.20 2.87
N PHE A 52 -11.03 0.07 3.70
CA PHE A 52 -9.68 0.52 3.41
C PHE A 52 -8.72 -0.66 3.46
N THR A 53 -7.69 -0.63 2.63
CA THR A 53 -6.71 -1.69 2.43
C THR A 53 -5.32 -1.10 2.41
N TRP A 54 -4.45 -1.64 3.25
CA TRP A 54 -3.03 -1.35 3.31
C TRP A 54 -2.28 -2.43 2.57
N THR A 55 -1.33 -2.06 1.72
CA THR A 55 -0.52 -3.00 0.95
C THR A 55 0.93 -2.58 0.97
N ASN A 56 1.82 -3.49 1.33
CA ASN A 56 3.24 -3.28 1.18
C ASN A 56 3.59 -3.26 -0.31
N ILE A 57 4.11 -2.13 -0.78
CA ILE A 57 4.62 -1.94 -2.13
C ILE A 57 6.16 -1.83 -2.12
N PRO A 58 6.85 -2.05 -3.26
CA PRO A 58 8.30 -1.97 -3.30
C PRO A 58 8.86 -0.65 -2.77
N GLY A 59 10.04 -0.71 -2.14
CA GLY A 59 10.73 0.45 -1.59
C GLY A 59 10.39 0.80 -0.14
N ASN A 60 9.99 -0.19 0.67
CA ASN A 60 9.60 -0.04 2.09
C ASN A 60 8.49 0.99 2.29
N LYS A 61 7.46 0.90 1.44
CA LYS A 61 6.30 1.79 1.45
C LYS A 61 5.04 0.99 1.67
N CYS A 62 4.07 1.64 2.30
CA CYS A 62 2.72 1.14 2.44
C CYS A 62 1.76 2.03 1.63
N ARG A 63 0.95 1.41 0.78
CA ARG A 63 -0.13 2.06 0.04
C ARG A 63 -1.44 1.84 0.76
N ILE A 64 -2.18 2.91 1.00
CA ILE A 64 -3.61 2.82 1.33
C ILE A 64 -4.41 2.93 0.04
N THR A 65 -5.39 2.05 -0.12
CA THR A 65 -6.53 2.22 -1.03
C THR A 65 -7.82 2.07 -0.26
N GLY A 66 -8.90 2.72 -0.65
CA GLY A 66 -10.18 2.52 0.02
C GLY A 66 -11.28 3.46 -0.39
N GLN A 67 -12.44 3.27 0.23
CA GLN A 67 -13.62 4.08 0.00
C GLN A 67 -14.57 3.97 1.20
N PHE A 68 -15.15 5.11 1.60
CA PHE A 68 -16.39 5.14 2.38
C PHE A 68 -17.58 5.07 1.42
N ASN A 69 -18.47 4.10 1.62
CA ASN A 69 -19.64 3.87 0.78
C ASN A 69 -20.85 4.70 1.24
N THR A 70 -21.04 4.83 2.56
CA THR A 70 -22.16 5.57 3.17
C THR A 70 -21.77 6.19 4.51
N GLY A 71 -22.63 7.05 5.08
CA GLY A 71 -22.50 7.59 6.44
C GLY A 71 -21.80 8.94 6.55
N LEU A 72 -21.18 9.43 5.47
CA LEU A 72 -20.69 10.80 5.38
C LEU A 72 -21.86 11.73 5.06
N THR A 73 -22.02 12.82 5.81
CA THR A 73 -23.18 13.72 5.75
C THR A 73 -22.82 15.15 5.34
N SER A 74 -21.54 15.51 5.35
CA SER A 74 -21.01 16.79 4.88
C SER A 74 -20.12 16.56 3.67
N PRO A 75 -20.22 17.36 2.60
CA PRO A 75 -19.29 17.29 1.48
C PRO A 75 -17.94 17.97 1.78
N ASP A 76 -17.84 18.74 2.87
CA ASP A 76 -16.57 19.40 3.25
C ASP A 76 -15.69 18.42 4.03
N VAL A 77 -14.54 18.07 3.44
CA VAL A 77 -13.56 17.18 4.07
C VAL A 77 -13.01 17.73 5.39
N LYS A 78 -13.01 19.06 5.58
CA LYS A 78 -12.54 19.69 6.83
C LYS A 78 -13.45 19.42 8.03
N ASP A 79 -14.67 18.95 7.79
CA ASP A 79 -15.55 18.51 8.86
C ASP A 79 -15.11 17.16 9.45
N TYR A 80 -14.20 16.44 8.78
CA TYR A 80 -13.75 15.09 9.14
C TYR A 80 -12.31 15.04 9.61
N THR A 81 -12.03 14.11 10.52
CA THR A 81 -10.68 13.73 10.92
C THR A 81 -10.51 12.22 10.89
N PHE A 82 -9.28 11.78 10.65
CA PHE A 82 -8.93 10.40 10.34
C PHE A 82 -7.72 9.97 11.18
N PHE A 83 -7.90 9.02 12.09
CA PHE A 83 -6.86 8.61 13.04
C PHE A 83 -6.64 7.10 13.03
N LEU A 84 -5.42 6.66 13.32
CA LEU A 84 -5.14 5.31 13.78
C LEU A 84 -4.95 5.35 15.30
N GLU A 85 -5.79 4.62 16.02
CA GLU A 85 -5.78 4.53 17.48
C GLU A 85 -5.36 3.12 17.94
N ASP A 86 -4.69 3.02 19.08
CA ASP A 86 -4.39 1.73 19.73
C ASP A 86 -5.60 1.18 20.52
N ASP A 87 -5.42 0.06 21.22
CA ASP A 87 -6.44 -0.59 22.04
C ASP A 87 -6.88 0.24 23.26
N LYS A 88 -6.14 1.30 23.59
CA LYS A 88 -6.42 2.25 24.68
C LYS A 88 -6.97 3.58 24.16
N GLU A 89 -7.38 3.63 22.89
CA GLU A 89 -7.88 4.83 22.22
C GLU A 89 -6.86 5.98 22.16
N THR A 90 -5.56 5.65 22.25
CA THR A 90 -4.48 6.63 22.06
C THR A 90 -4.20 6.78 20.58
N VAL A 91 -4.17 8.02 20.08
CA VAL A 91 -3.82 8.30 18.68
C VAL A 91 -2.35 7.95 18.44
N VAL A 92 -2.12 6.95 17.61
CA VAL A 92 -0.79 6.52 17.16
C VAL A 92 -0.38 7.30 15.90
N HIS A 93 -1.34 7.48 14.98
CA HIS A 93 -1.12 8.24 13.74
C HIS A 93 -2.30 9.14 13.42
N ASP A 94 -2.01 10.39 13.08
CA ASP A 94 -2.98 11.30 12.46
C ASP A 94 -2.82 11.26 10.94
N LEU A 95 -3.87 10.82 10.25
CA LEU A 95 -3.91 10.70 8.79
C LEU A 95 -4.73 11.83 8.16
N THR A 96 -5.22 12.78 8.96
CA THR A 96 -6.20 13.78 8.54
C THR A 96 -5.71 14.58 7.35
N ASP A 97 -4.51 15.16 7.44
CA ASP A 97 -3.97 16.01 6.37
C ASP A 97 -3.69 15.21 5.09
N ASP A 98 -3.22 13.97 5.21
CA ASP A 98 -2.85 13.17 4.05
C ASP A 98 -4.07 12.63 3.30
N ILE A 99 -5.11 12.24 4.03
CA ILE A 99 -6.39 11.86 3.46
C ILE A 99 -7.09 13.10 2.87
N ALA A 100 -7.13 14.20 3.61
CA ALA A 100 -7.85 15.42 3.19
C ALA A 100 -7.32 16.05 1.90
N LYS A 101 -6.03 15.87 1.59
CA LYS A 101 -5.42 16.35 0.34
C LYS A 101 -5.96 15.66 -0.92
N GLN A 102 -6.48 14.44 -0.81
CA GLN A 102 -6.79 13.60 -1.98
C GLN A 102 -8.21 13.03 -1.97
N ILE A 103 -8.83 12.84 -0.80
CA ILE A 103 -10.19 12.31 -0.73
C ILE A 103 -11.19 13.33 -1.28
N HIS A 104 -12.16 12.84 -2.03
CA HIS A 104 -13.27 13.64 -2.52
C HIS A 104 -14.58 13.05 -1.99
N ILE A 105 -15.27 13.81 -1.12
CA ILE A 105 -16.50 13.36 -0.46
C ILE A 105 -17.69 13.65 -1.37
N ASN A 106 -18.41 12.58 -1.71
CA ASN A 106 -19.64 12.59 -2.48
C ASN A 106 -20.71 11.92 -1.63
N VAL A 107 -21.36 12.71 -0.76
CA VAL A 107 -22.38 12.24 0.18
C VAL A 107 -23.35 11.28 -0.53
N PRO A 108 -23.62 10.08 0.02
CA PRO A 108 -23.32 9.67 1.41
C PRO A 108 -21.92 9.06 1.64
N GLY A 109 -21.05 9.00 0.64
CA GLY A 109 -19.73 8.36 0.73
C GLY A 109 -18.61 9.24 0.17
N CYS A 110 -17.59 8.61 -0.39
CA CYS A 110 -16.50 9.31 -1.10
C CYS A 110 -16.15 8.60 -2.41
N SER A 111 -15.39 9.25 -3.27
CA SER A 111 -14.72 8.58 -4.39
C SER A 111 -13.64 7.62 -3.87
N PRO A 112 -13.24 6.61 -4.66
CA PRO A 112 -12.08 5.78 -4.34
C PRO A 112 -10.84 6.63 -4.06
N TYR A 113 -10.18 6.31 -2.95
CA TYR A 113 -9.00 6.98 -2.43
C TYR A 113 -7.76 6.07 -2.60
N GLN A 114 -6.61 6.67 -2.92
CA GLN A 114 -5.32 5.99 -2.90
C GLN A 114 -4.22 6.97 -2.47
N CYS A 115 -3.38 6.57 -1.51
CA CYS A 115 -2.14 7.27 -1.20
C CYS A 115 -0.99 6.31 -0.89
N ASP A 116 0.24 6.75 -1.17
CA ASP A 116 1.46 6.08 -0.72
C ASP A 116 2.01 6.85 0.47
N PHE A 117 2.15 6.23 1.63
CA PHE A 117 2.84 6.89 2.74
C PHE A 117 4.34 6.91 2.49
N PRO A 118 4.97 8.09 2.55
CA PRO A 118 6.39 8.15 2.31
C PRO A 118 7.26 8.19 3.58
N PHE A 119 6.72 8.37 4.81
CA PHE A 119 7.61 8.72 5.96
C PHE A 119 7.31 8.19 7.38
N SER A 120 6.22 7.46 7.66
CA SER A 120 5.98 6.91 9.02
C SER A 120 5.44 5.48 9.05
N LEU A 121 4.67 5.09 8.03
CA LEU A 121 4.10 3.75 7.87
C LEU A 121 4.82 3.02 6.75
N THR A 122 5.85 2.27 7.12
CA THR A 122 6.71 1.56 6.15
C THR A 122 6.24 0.15 5.85
N SER A 123 5.36 -0.39 6.71
CA SER A 123 4.86 -1.75 6.61
C SER A 123 3.41 -1.89 7.12
N VAL A 124 2.66 -2.82 6.54
CA VAL A 124 1.36 -3.31 7.02
C VAL A 124 1.43 -3.77 8.47
N LYS A 125 2.58 -4.30 8.92
CA LYS A 125 2.76 -4.72 10.32
C LYS A 125 2.66 -3.57 11.32
N ASP A 126 2.98 -2.35 10.89
CA ASP A 126 2.98 -1.17 11.75
C ASP A 126 1.55 -0.70 12.08
N VAL A 127 0.57 -1.11 11.27
CA VAL A 127 -0.84 -0.72 11.42
C VAL A 127 -1.78 -1.86 11.80
N THR A 128 -1.34 -3.10 11.63
CA THR A 128 -2.19 -4.28 11.92
C THR A 128 -2.53 -4.31 13.41
N GLY A 129 -3.82 -4.44 13.73
CA GLY A 129 -4.34 -4.40 15.10
C GLY A 129 -4.71 -3.01 15.61
N LEU A 130 -4.31 -1.93 14.92
CA LEU A 130 -4.81 -0.59 15.22
C LEU A 130 -6.26 -0.42 14.75
N CYS A 131 -6.97 0.52 15.35
CA CYS A 131 -8.30 0.95 14.91
C CYS A 131 -8.18 2.15 13.96
N PHE A 132 -8.74 2.05 12.76
CA PHE A 132 -8.95 3.21 11.90
C PHE A 132 -10.25 3.90 12.30
N VAL A 133 -10.16 5.16 12.73
CA VAL A 133 -11.26 5.95 13.29
C VAL A 133 -11.56 7.14 12.41
N VAL A 134 -12.84 7.33 12.08
CA VAL A 134 -13.35 8.53 11.41
C VAL A 134 -14.22 9.32 12.39
N LYS A 135 -13.92 10.61 12.56
CA LYS A 135 -14.68 11.54 13.39
C LYS A 135 -15.23 12.66 12.52
N MET A 136 -16.38 13.20 12.89
CA MET A 136 -16.95 14.42 12.31
C MET A 136 -17.08 15.47 13.41
N LYS A 137 -16.41 16.61 13.25
CA LYS A 137 -16.40 17.72 14.24
C LYS A 137 -16.10 17.24 15.67
N GLY A 138 -15.17 16.30 15.79
CA GLY A 138 -14.74 15.72 17.07
C GLY A 138 -15.59 14.56 17.59
N LYS A 139 -16.78 14.29 17.03
CA LYS A 139 -17.60 13.12 17.37
C LYS A 139 -17.16 11.93 16.51
N THR A 140 -16.81 10.81 17.14
CA THR A 140 -16.56 9.55 16.43
C THR A 140 -17.83 9.11 15.69
N LEU A 141 -17.71 8.91 14.37
CA LEU A 141 -18.76 8.33 13.55
C LEU A 141 -18.62 6.81 13.49
N SER A 142 -17.42 6.32 13.19
CA SER A 142 -17.18 4.88 13.13
C SER A 142 -15.70 4.56 13.33
N LYS A 143 -15.44 3.32 13.70
CA LYS A 143 -14.09 2.74 13.81
C LYS A 143 -14.11 1.32 13.28
N GLY A 144 -12.99 0.88 12.72
CA GLY A 144 -12.77 -0.52 12.33
C GLY A 144 -11.35 -0.96 12.67
N ILE A 145 -11.20 -2.22 13.05
CA ILE A 145 -9.88 -2.81 13.33
C ILE A 145 -9.21 -3.13 11.99
N ILE A 146 -7.92 -2.87 11.89
CA ILE A 146 -7.09 -3.24 10.74
C ILE A 146 -6.64 -4.70 10.91
N GLU A 147 -7.21 -5.59 10.10
CA GLU A 147 -6.97 -7.03 10.09
C GLU A 147 -5.96 -7.41 9.01
N GLY A 148 -4.88 -8.13 9.38
CA GLY A 148 -3.93 -8.69 8.42
C GLY A 148 -4.49 -9.92 7.70
N VAL A 149 -4.07 -10.12 6.44
CA VAL A 149 -4.41 -11.28 5.59
C VAL A 149 -3.31 -12.34 5.64
#